data_AF-A0A920MX79-F1
#
_entry.id   AF-A0A920MX79-F1
#
_cell.length_a   1.000
_cell.length_b   1.000
_cell.length_c   1.000
_cell.angle_alpha   90.00
_cell.angle_beta   90.00
_cell.angle_gamma   90.00
#
_symmetry.space_group_name_H-M   'P 1'
#
loop_
_entity.id
_entity.type
_entity.pdbx_description
1 polymer ?
#
loop_
_entity_poly.entity_id
_entity_poly.type
_entity_poly.pdbx_seq_one_letter_code
_entity_poly.pdbx_strand_id
1 'polypeptide(L)'
;MSDNNKSLKQIINFRKDKLNKLKAIGIDAYPQKYNPTHLSAEIISNYKTHKNKDVSVAGRIMSIRKMGKAFFFNIQDPGGRLQIFIKRDDIGKDNYDIFILLDIGDFVGINGFVFKTKVNEISVHAKKLTVLCKSIRPLLL
;
A
#
# COMPACT_ATOMS: atom_id res chain seq x y z
N MET A 1 -28.63 2.23 14.12
CA MET A 1 -27.58 1.18 14.26
C MET A 1 -26.32 1.70 13.58
N SER A 2 -25.42 2.29 14.35
CA SER A 2 -24.11 2.76 13.86
C SER A 2 -23.02 1.89 14.50
N ASP A 3 -22.68 0.81 13.80
CA ASP A 3 -21.54 -0.04 14.09
C ASP A 3 -20.25 0.78 13.96
N ASN A 4 -19.69 1.32 15.05
CA ASN A 4 -18.28 1.74 15.04
C ASN A 4 -17.63 1.97 16.41
N ASN A 5 -17.84 1.06 17.36
CA ASN A 5 -16.96 0.99 18.54
C ASN A 5 -16.45 -0.43 18.75
N LYS A 6 -15.60 -0.90 17.82
CA LYS A 6 -14.71 -2.03 18.15
C LYS A 6 -13.75 -1.53 19.21
N SER A 7 -13.67 -2.26 20.33
CA SER A 7 -12.66 -1.99 21.35
C SER A 7 -11.26 -2.01 20.72
N LEU A 8 -10.37 -1.10 21.15
CA LEU A 8 -8.98 -1.05 20.70
C LEU A 8 -8.30 -2.43 20.77
N LYS A 9 -8.65 -3.23 21.80
CA LYS A 9 -8.17 -4.61 21.97
C LYS A 9 -8.61 -5.53 20.81
N GLN A 10 -9.86 -5.41 20.35
CA GLN A 10 -10.37 -6.19 19.22
C GLN A 10 -9.65 -5.82 17.92
N ILE A 11 -9.39 -4.52 17.68
CA ILE A 11 -8.64 -4.04 16.51
C ILE A 11 -7.21 -4.59 16.54
N ILE A 12 -6.55 -4.50 17.69
CA ILE A 12 -5.19 -5.02 17.88
C ILE A 12 -5.14 -6.53 17.62
N ASN A 13 -6.09 -7.30 18.17
CA ASN A 13 -6.15 -8.75 17.96
C ASN A 13 -6.36 -9.09 16.48
N PHE A 14 -7.31 -8.42 15.82
CA PHE A 14 -7.53 -8.64 14.38
C PHE A 14 -6.29 -8.34 13.52
N ARG A 15 -5.52 -7.29 13.87
CA ARG A 15 -4.25 -6.97 13.19
C ARG A 15 -3.16 -8.00 13.47
N LYS A 16 -3.11 -8.59 14.67
CA LYS A 16 -2.24 -9.72 15.00
C LYS A 16 -2.62 -10.97 14.21
N ASP A 17 -3.91 -11.24 14.04
CA ASP A 17 -4.36 -12.39 13.23
C ASP A 17 -3.95 -12.23 11.77
N LYS A 18 -4.07 -11.02 11.20
CA LYS A 18 -3.57 -10.70 9.86
C LYS A 18 -2.05 -10.87 9.75
N LEU A 19 -1.29 -10.44 10.75
CA LEU A 19 0.15 -10.66 10.82
C LEU A 19 0.48 -12.17 10.82
N ASN A 20 -0.22 -12.96 11.61
CA ASN A 20 -0.01 -14.41 11.66
C ASN A 20 -0.33 -15.07 10.32
N LYS A 21 -1.36 -14.61 9.61
CA LYS A 21 -1.66 -15.06 8.24
C LYS A 21 -0.54 -14.73 7.27
N LEU A 22 0.03 -13.52 7.31
CA LEU A 22 1.19 -13.16 6.49
C LEU A 22 2.38 -14.10 6.75
N LYS A 23 2.69 -14.36 8.03
CA LYS A 23 3.76 -15.29 8.41
C LYS A 23 3.50 -16.73 7.92
N ALA A 24 2.25 -17.20 8.02
CA ALA A 24 1.88 -18.55 7.60
C ALA A 24 2.05 -18.78 6.09
N ILE A 25 1.92 -17.73 5.28
CA ILE A 25 2.19 -17.77 3.83
C ILE A 25 3.65 -17.40 3.48
N GLY A 26 4.55 -17.37 4.47
CA GLY A 26 5.98 -17.13 4.27
C GLY A 26 6.37 -15.68 4.02
N ILE A 27 5.48 -14.71 4.27
CA ILE A 27 5.77 -13.29 4.08
C ILE A 27 6.39 -12.71 5.35
N ASP A 28 7.60 -12.20 5.22
CA ASP A 28 8.24 -11.37 6.23
C ASP A 28 7.57 -10.00 6.28
N ALA A 29 6.92 -9.69 7.40
CA ALA A 29 6.23 -8.42 7.62
C ALA A 29 7.18 -7.32 8.13
N TYR A 30 8.45 -7.64 8.40
CA TYR A 30 9.46 -6.73 8.95
C TYR A 30 10.84 -6.94 8.29
N PRO A 31 10.96 -6.84 6.96
CA PRO A 31 12.22 -7.05 6.25
C PRO A 31 13.28 -6.03 6.66
N GLN A 32 14.55 -6.46 6.66
CA GLN A 32 15.67 -5.60 7.08
C GLN A 32 15.91 -4.39 6.17
N LYS A 33 15.66 -4.52 4.86
CA LYS A 33 15.99 -3.49 3.88
C LYS A 33 14.98 -3.43 2.74
N TYR A 34 14.66 -2.21 2.34
CA TYR A 34 13.96 -1.90 1.10
C TYR A 34 14.52 -0.59 0.53
N ASN A 35 14.82 -0.56 -0.77
CA ASN A 35 15.49 0.57 -1.41
C ASN A 35 14.52 1.23 -2.41
N PRO A 36 13.75 2.23 -1.99
CA PRO A 36 12.97 3.02 -2.93
C PRO A 36 13.90 3.82 -3.84
N THR A 37 13.51 3.96 -5.10
CA THR A 37 14.25 4.71 -6.13
C THR A 37 13.85 6.18 -6.19
N HIS A 38 12.64 6.50 -5.75
CA HIS A 38 12.06 7.84 -5.86
C HIS A 38 11.21 8.15 -4.63
N LEU A 39 11.11 9.43 -4.31
CA LEU A 39 10.09 9.97 -3.40
C LEU A 39 8.83 10.39 -4.17
N SER A 40 7.70 10.49 -3.47
CA SER A 40 6.43 10.92 -4.06
C SER A 40 6.54 12.30 -4.71
N ALA A 41 7.24 13.23 -4.05
CA ALA A 41 7.43 14.59 -4.53
C ALA A 41 8.12 14.61 -5.91
N GLU A 42 9.13 13.76 -6.12
CA GLU A 42 9.90 13.70 -7.36
C GLU A 42 9.02 13.22 -8.52
N ILE A 43 8.22 12.17 -8.28
CA ILE A 43 7.29 11.63 -9.28
C ILE A 43 6.22 12.66 -9.65
N ILE A 44 5.67 13.35 -8.66
CA ILE A 44 4.57 14.30 -8.87
C ILE A 44 5.07 15.55 -9.59
N SER A 45 6.17 16.14 -9.12
CA SER A 45 6.75 17.36 -9.71
C SER A 45 7.27 17.13 -11.13
N ASN A 46 7.83 15.94 -11.42
CA ASN A 46 8.45 15.62 -12.71
C ASN A 46 7.68 14.57 -13.52
N TYR A 47 6.34 14.57 -13.45
CA TYR A 47 5.50 13.55 -14.09
C TYR A 47 5.83 13.31 -15.57
N LYS A 48 6.08 14.36 -16.36
CA LYS A 48 6.41 14.20 -17.80
C LYS A 48 7.63 13.31 -18.02
N THR A 49 8.62 13.41 -17.13
CA THR A 49 9.87 12.64 -17.18
C THR A 49 9.67 11.20 -16.71
N HIS A 50 8.76 10.98 -15.76
CA HIS A 50 8.50 9.67 -15.17
C HIS A 50 7.33 8.91 -15.80
N LYS A 51 6.51 9.55 -16.64
CA LYS A 51 5.36 8.92 -17.29
C LYS A 51 5.77 7.62 -17.98
N ASN A 52 5.05 6.53 -17.66
CA ASN A 52 5.28 5.17 -18.14
C ASN A 52 6.63 4.55 -17.73
N LYS A 53 7.41 5.20 -16.87
CA LYS A 53 8.65 4.62 -16.33
C LYS A 53 8.36 3.81 -15.08
N ASP A 54 9.13 2.75 -14.93
CA ASP A 54 9.12 1.96 -13.71
C ASP A 54 9.79 2.73 -12.56
N VAL A 55 9.16 2.66 -11.39
CA VAL A 55 9.59 3.28 -10.14
C VAL A 55 9.43 2.29 -9.00
N SER A 56 10.30 2.41 -8.02
CA SER A 56 10.15 1.83 -6.69
C SER A 56 9.91 2.94 -5.68
N VAL A 57 8.82 2.85 -4.93
CA VAL A 57 8.43 3.79 -3.87
C VAL A 57 8.13 3.01 -2.59
N ALA A 58 8.17 3.69 -1.45
CA ALA A 58 7.78 3.11 -0.17
C ALA A 58 7.09 4.16 0.70
N GLY A 59 6.12 3.74 1.50
CA GLY A 59 5.43 4.67 2.39
C GLY A 59 4.38 4.00 3.26
N ARG A 60 3.77 4.81 4.13
CA ARG A 60 2.70 4.39 5.03
C ARG A 60 1.36 4.47 4.33
N ILE A 61 0.55 3.41 4.38
CA ILE A 61 -0.81 3.42 3.85
C ILE A 61 -1.67 4.37 4.68
N MET A 62 -2.23 5.40 4.04
CA MET A 62 -3.08 6.41 4.68
C MET A 62 -4.57 6.23 4.37
N SER A 63 -4.90 5.65 3.22
CA SER A 63 -6.28 5.38 2.81
C SER A 63 -6.33 4.20 1.87
N ILE A 64 -7.43 3.42 1.89
CA ILE A 64 -7.67 2.31 0.97
C ILE A 64 -9.11 2.45 0.45
N ARG A 65 -9.29 2.31 -0.86
CA ARG A 65 -10.59 2.30 -1.55
C ARG A 65 -10.66 1.08 -2.46
N LYS A 66 -11.63 0.20 -2.22
CA LYS A 66 -11.86 -0.99 -3.05
C LYS A 66 -12.78 -0.66 -4.22
N MET A 67 -12.42 -1.13 -5.41
CA MET A 67 -13.20 -1.01 -6.64
C MET A 67 -13.23 -2.38 -7.33
N GLY A 68 -14.19 -3.24 -6.93
CA GLY A 68 -14.29 -4.60 -7.46
C GLY A 68 -13.06 -5.45 -7.15
N LYS A 69 -12.29 -5.82 -8.19
CA LYS A 69 -11.03 -6.60 -8.13
C LYS A 69 -9.76 -5.71 -8.12
N ALA A 70 -9.93 -4.41 -7.92
CA ALA A 70 -8.84 -3.45 -7.82
C ALA A 70 -8.96 -2.63 -6.53
N PHE A 71 -7.85 -2.03 -6.13
CA PHE A 71 -7.82 -1.05 -5.06
C PHE A 71 -7.06 0.19 -5.52
N PHE A 72 -7.52 1.33 -5.01
CA PHE A 72 -6.75 2.56 -4.97
C PHE A 72 -6.40 2.84 -3.51
N PHE A 73 -5.15 3.11 -3.22
CA PHE A 73 -4.72 3.47 -1.88
C PHE A 73 -3.63 4.52 -1.93
N ASN A 74 -3.56 5.37 -0.91
CA ASN A 74 -2.51 6.38 -0.83
C ASN A 74 -1.44 5.92 0.13
N ILE A 75 -0.19 6.02 -0.30
CA ILE A 75 0.96 5.92 0.59
C ILE A 75 1.46 7.32 0.93
N GLN A 76 2.02 7.49 2.12
CA GLN A 76 2.70 8.70 2.55
C GLN A 76 4.17 8.41 2.84
N ASP A 77 5.06 9.14 2.19
CA ASP A 77 6.50 9.15 2.41
C ASP A 77 6.94 10.56 2.85
N PRO A 78 8.24 10.82 3.12
CA PRO A 78 8.71 12.15 3.52
C PRO A 78 8.44 13.27 2.51
N GLY A 79 8.30 12.94 1.22
CA GLY A 79 7.97 13.88 0.16
C GLY A 79 6.47 14.15 -0.02
N GLY A 80 5.60 13.42 0.68
CA GLY A 80 4.14 13.65 0.65
C GLY A 80 3.34 12.40 0.36
N ARG A 81 2.21 12.57 -0.35
CA ARG A 81 1.26 11.48 -0.64
C ARG A 81 1.32 11.08 -2.11
N LEU A 82 1.28 9.78 -2.37
CA LEU A 82 1.22 9.21 -3.71
C LEU A 82 0.10 8.17 -3.80
N GLN A 83 -0.74 8.28 -4.82
CA GLN A 83 -1.76 7.28 -5.10
C GLN A 83 -1.14 6.06 -5.79
N ILE A 84 -1.53 4.88 -5.29
CA ILE A 84 -1.17 3.58 -5.83
C ILE A 84 -2.44 2.91 -6.34
N PHE A 85 -2.35 2.37 -7.55
CA PHE A 85 -3.36 1.49 -8.13
C PHE A 85 -2.85 0.07 -8.14
N ILE A 86 -3.67 -0.86 -7.66
CA ILE A 86 -3.35 -2.28 -7.64
C ILE A 86 -4.55 -3.08 -8.15
N LYS A 87 -4.31 -3.99 -9.08
CA LYS A 87 -5.36 -4.83 -9.66
C LYS A 87 -4.89 -6.27 -9.68
N ARG A 88 -5.74 -7.19 -9.24
CA ARG A 88 -5.41 -8.62 -9.10
C ARG A 88 -4.81 -9.23 -10.37
N ASP A 89 -5.35 -8.87 -11.53
CA ASP A 89 -4.93 -9.44 -12.81
C ASP A 89 -3.49 -9.03 -13.18
N ASP A 90 -3.00 -7.91 -12.64
CA ASP A 90 -1.68 -7.34 -12.97
C ASP A 90 -0.58 -7.81 -12.00
N ILE A 91 -0.92 -8.03 -10.72
CA ILE A 91 0.05 -8.43 -9.68
C ILE A 91 0.02 -9.93 -9.32
N GLY A 92 -0.95 -10.67 -9.86
CA GLY A 92 -1.22 -12.06 -9.50
C GLY A 92 -2.04 -12.23 -8.22
N LYS A 93 -2.56 -13.45 -8.02
CA LYS A 93 -3.42 -13.77 -6.88
C LYS A 93 -2.68 -13.64 -5.54
N ASP A 94 -1.44 -14.11 -5.46
CA ASP A 94 -0.70 -14.15 -4.19
C ASP A 94 -0.41 -12.75 -3.64
N ASN A 95 0.13 -11.84 -4.46
CA ASN A 95 0.34 -10.45 -4.05
C ASN A 95 -0.98 -9.74 -3.70
N TYR A 96 -2.07 -10.10 -4.36
CA TYR A 96 -3.38 -9.50 -4.12
C TYR A 96 -3.95 -9.98 -2.77
N ASP A 97 -3.80 -11.27 -2.46
CA ASP A 97 -4.19 -11.84 -1.18
C ASP A 97 -3.32 -11.28 -0.04
N ILE A 98 -2.03 -11.02 -0.28
CA ILE A 98 -1.17 -10.26 0.65
C ILE A 98 -1.75 -8.86 0.90
N PHE A 99 -2.13 -8.13 -0.15
CA PHE A 99 -2.68 -6.77 -0.01
C PHE A 99 -3.97 -6.76 0.84
N ILE A 100 -4.83 -7.77 0.73
CA ILE A 100 -6.05 -7.89 1.54
C ILE A 100 -5.75 -8.00 3.05
N LEU A 101 -4.58 -8.52 3.41
CA LEU A 101 -4.12 -8.62 4.79
C LEU A 101 -3.54 -7.31 5.34
N LEU A 102 -3.42 -6.28 4.53
CA LEU A 102 -2.93 -4.96 4.95
C LEU A 102 -4.05 -4.06 5.46
N ASP A 103 -3.66 -3.03 6.19
CA ASP A 103 -4.52 -2.04 6.81
C ASP A 103 -3.91 -0.63 6.71
N ILE A 104 -4.74 0.39 6.92
CA ILE A 104 -4.27 1.77 7.11
C ILE A 104 -3.28 1.81 8.29
N GLY A 105 -2.14 2.46 8.06
CA GLY A 105 -1.03 2.58 8.99
C GLY A 105 0.11 1.60 8.74
N ASP A 106 -0.09 0.54 7.95
CA ASP A 106 0.99 -0.37 7.54
C ASP A 106 1.97 0.33 6.57
N PHE A 107 3.21 -0.13 6.51
CA PHE A 107 4.19 0.35 5.54
C PHE A 107 4.38 -0.67 4.44
N VAL A 108 4.42 -0.18 3.20
CA VAL A 108 4.58 -0.99 1.99
C VAL A 108 5.62 -0.40 1.06
N GLY A 109 6.28 -1.30 0.33
CA GLY A 109 7.10 -0.99 -0.83
C GLY A 109 6.34 -1.39 -2.09
N ILE A 110 6.34 -0.51 -3.09
CA ILE A 110 5.66 -0.73 -4.37
C ILE A 110 6.69 -0.61 -5.49
N ASN A 111 6.72 -1.61 -6.37
CA ASN A 111 7.35 -1.51 -7.68
C ASN A 111 6.24 -1.47 -8.73
N GLY A 112 6.32 -0.53 -9.66
CA GLY A 112 5.27 -0.30 -10.63
C GLY A 112 5.66 0.79 -11.62
N PHE A 113 4.72 1.25 -12.44
CA PHE A 113 4.96 2.33 -13.40
C PHE A 113 4.09 3.54 -13.14
N VAL A 114 4.63 4.72 -13.44
CA VAL A 114 3.89 5.98 -13.26
C VAL A 114 2.88 6.17 -14.39
N PHE A 115 1.65 6.50 -14.04
CA PHE A 115 0.58 6.80 -14.98
C PHE A 115 -0.34 7.91 -14.43
N LYS A 116 -1.31 8.32 -15.23
CA LYS A 116 -2.38 9.23 -14.80
C LYS A 116 -3.71 8.52 -14.89
N THR A 117 -4.51 8.64 -13.84
CA THR A 117 -5.88 8.10 -13.84
C THR A 117 -6.80 8.94 -14.74
N LYS A 118 -8.02 8.45 -14.99
CA LYS A 118 -9.04 9.17 -15.77
C LYS A 118 -9.42 10.53 -15.16
N VAL A 119 -9.27 10.68 -13.83
CA VAL A 119 -9.54 11.93 -13.10
C VAL A 119 -8.31 12.82 -12.98
N ASN A 120 -7.28 12.60 -13.81
CA ASN A 120 -6.04 13.38 -13.84
C ASN A 120 -5.20 13.33 -12.55
N GLU A 121 -5.33 12.29 -11.74
CA GLU A 121 -4.45 12.07 -10.58
C GLU A 121 -3.21 11.28 -11.00
N ILE A 122 -2.01 11.76 -10.64
CA ILE A 122 -0.74 11.06 -10.87
C ILE A 122 -0.69 9.86 -9.92
N SER A 123 -0.35 8.69 -10.43
CA SER A 123 -0.42 7.45 -9.67
C SER A 123 0.66 6.46 -10.12
N VAL A 124 0.95 5.47 -9.27
CA VAL A 124 1.78 4.32 -9.64
C VAL A 124 0.88 3.09 -9.78
N HIS A 125 0.95 2.45 -10.94
CA HIS A 125 0.33 1.15 -11.16
C HIS A 125 1.27 0.07 -10.64
N ALA A 126 0.88 -0.58 -9.54
CA ALA A 126 1.69 -1.59 -8.87
C ALA A 126 1.81 -2.87 -9.72
N LYS A 127 3.04 -3.33 -9.92
CA LYS A 127 3.40 -4.65 -10.47
C LYS A 127 3.80 -5.63 -9.35
N LYS A 128 4.39 -5.10 -8.27
CA LYS A 128 4.78 -5.87 -7.08
C LYS A 128 4.53 -5.06 -5.82
N LEU A 129 4.11 -5.74 -4.77
CA LEU A 129 3.97 -5.21 -3.43
C LEU A 129 4.89 -5.96 -2.48
N THR A 130 5.55 -5.21 -1.60
CA THR A 130 6.37 -5.75 -0.51
C THR A 130 5.84 -5.21 0.81
N VAL A 131 5.57 -6.08 1.78
CA VAL A 131 5.20 -5.66 3.14
C VAL A 131 6.47 -5.23 3.86
N LEU A 132 6.48 -4.02 4.43
CA LEU A 132 7.65 -3.48 5.13
C LEU A 132 7.45 -3.41 6.64
N CYS A 133 6.22 -3.11 7.07
CA CYS A 133 5.87 -3.12 8.49
C CYS A 133 4.37 -3.30 8.65
N LYS A 134 3.96 -4.35 9.38
CA LYS A 134 2.58 -4.48 9.86
C LYS A 134 2.39 -3.68 11.15
N SER A 135 1.51 -2.68 11.10
CA SER A 135 1.12 -1.87 12.25
C SER A 135 0.04 -2.58 13.08
N ILE A 136 0.38 -2.96 14.31
CA ILE A 136 -0.55 -3.64 15.24
C ILE A 136 -1.56 -2.67 15.87
N ARG A 137 -1.14 -1.41 16.09
CA ARG A 137 -2.03 -0.36 16.58
C ARG A 137 -2.58 0.44 15.39
N PRO A 138 -3.88 0.80 15.41
CA PRO A 138 -4.44 1.67 14.39
C PRO A 138 -3.78 3.05 14.42
N LEU A 139 -3.81 3.73 13.28
CA LEU A 139 -3.48 5.14 13.21
C LEU A 139 -4.56 5.90 13.97
N LEU A 140 -4.16 6.76 14.91
CA LEU A 140 -5.08 7.72 15.51
C LEU A 140 -5.37 8.77 14.43
N LEU A 141 -6.65 8.88 14.06
CA LEU A 141 -7.14 9.91 13.14
C LEU A 141 -7.46 11.18 13.93
#